data_AF-A0A1B6M8I3-F1
#
_entry.id   AF-A0A1B6M8I3-F1
#
_cell.length_a   1.000
_cell.length_b   1.000
_cell.length_c   1.000
_cell.angle_alpha   90.00
_cell.angle_beta   90.00
_cell.angle_gamma   90.00
#
_symmetry.space_group_name_H-M   'P 1'
#
loop_
_entity.id
_entity.type
_entity.pdbx_description
1 polymer ?
#
loop_
_entity_poly.entity_id
_entity_poly.type
_entity_poly.pdbx_seq_one_letter_code
_entity_poly.pdbx_strand_id
1 'polypeptide(L)'
;TAIAAARCGAKSVTANDIDPLKCLLTNMNARLNKVTVNVTDTDLISSMKIGTAEEWNVVLVGDMFHENPLADMLLEWLRAAKLAGKFIYIGDPGRYLFVSAKDRPGNFFAHVTKYKLGMKMFQEHGFVDTDVWKVFHLS
;
A
#
# COMPACT_ATOMS: atom_id res chain seq x y z
N THR A 1 2.60 5.31 5.08
CA THR A 1 1.26 5.59 4.53
C THR A 1 0.19 5.78 5.60
N ALA A 2 0.06 4.91 6.61
CA ALA A 2 -0.98 5.01 7.66
C ALA A 2 -1.04 6.36 8.39
N ILE A 3 0.11 6.87 8.86
CA ILE A 3 0.20 8.18 9.53
C ILE A 3 -0.28 9.31 8.61
N ALA A 4 0.09 9.27 7.33
CA ALA A 4 -0.34 10.26 6.35
C ALA A 4 -1.87 10.20 6.15
N ALA A 5 -2.44 9.00 6.03
CA ALA A 5 -3.90 8.82 5.93
C ALA A 5 -4.64 9.42 7.15
N ALA A 6 -4.14 9.17 8.36
CA ALA A 6 -4.69 9.75 9.58
C ALA A 6 -4.60 11.28 9.58
N ARG A 7 -3.46 11.84 9.18
CA ARG A 7 -3.26 13.31 9.08
C ARG A 7 -4.13 13.96 8.01
N CYS A 8 -4.49 13.23 6.96
CA CYS A 8 -5.40 13.69 5.92
C CYS A 8 -6.89 13.59 6.32
N GLY A 9 -7.20 13.17 7.55
CA GLY A 9 -8.57 13.15 8.07
C GLY A 9 -9.34 11.85 7.82
N ALA A 10 -8.66 10.74 7.57
CA ALA A 10 -9.33 9.44 7.53
C ALA A 10 -10.07 9.17 8.86
N LYS A 11 -11.34 8.75 8.78
CA LYS A 11 -12.19 8.48 9.96
C LYS A 11 -11.61 7.38 10.86
N SER A 12 -11.02 6.36 10.24
CA SER A 12 -10.31 5.27 10.90
C SER A 12 -9.15 4.84 10.02
N VAL A 13 -8.07 4.38 10.65
CA VAL A 13 -6.89 3.87 9.95
C VAL A 13 -6.45 2.58 10.62
N THR A 14 -6.25 1.54 9.81
CA THR A 14 -5.58 0.31 10.23
C THR A 14 -4.24 0.23 9.52
N ALA A 15 -3.16 0.11 10.27
CA ALA A 15 -1.84 -0.26 9.78
C ALA A 15 -1.63 -1.76 10.01
N ASN A 16 -1.25 -2.47 8.96
CA ASN A 16 -1.03 -3.91 8.99
C ASN A 16 0.42 -4.23 8.62
N ASP A 17 1.07 -5.05 9.44
CA ASP A 17 2.38 -5.63 9.19
C ASP A 17 2.49 -6.93 9.99
N ILE A 18 2.86 -8.05 9.36
CA ILE A 18 2.94 -9.35 10.04
C ILE A 18 4.11 -9.43 11.03
N ASP A 19 5.08 -8.50 10.96
CA ASP A 19 6.18 -8.41 11.92
C ASP A 19 5.74 -7.60 13.17
N PRO A 20 5.69 -8.23 14.36
CA PRO A 20 5.32 -7.54 15.60
C PRO A 20 6.23 -6.36 15.95
N LEU A 21 7.50 -6.39 15.53
CA LEU A 21 8.42 -5.27 15.73
C LEU A 21 8.01 -4.07 14.88
N LYS A 22 7.62 -4.29 13.62
CA LYS A 22 7.10 -3.23 12.74
C LYS A 22 5.78 -2.66 13.26
N CYS A 23 4.93 -3.51 13.83
CA CYS A 23 3.72 -3.07 14.54
C CYS A 23 4.06 -2.15 15.73
N LEU A 24 5.05 -2.51 16.55
CA LEU A 24 5.50 -1.66 17.66
C LEU A 24 6.04 -0.31 17.16
N LEU A 25 6.92 -0.32 16.15
CA LEU A 25 7.48 0.89 15.57
C LEU A 25 6.40 1.79 14.95
N THR A 26 5.39 1.19 14.33
CA THR A 26 4.22 1.92 13.79
C THR A 26 3.45 2.63 14.90
N ASN A 27 3.19 1.95 16.02
CA ASN A 27 2.56 2.56 17.19
C ASN A 27 3.39 3.73 17.75
N MET A 28 4.71 3.58 17.86
CA MET A 28 5.60 4.65 18.30
C MET A 28 5.54 5.86 17.37
N ASN A 29 5.61 5.62 16.05
CA ASN A 29 5.54 6.69 15.05
C ASN A 29 4.17 7.40 15.03
N ALA A 30 3.08 6.67 15.24
CA ALA A 30 1.74 7.25 15.36
C ALA A 30 1.65 8.21 16.57
N ARG A 31 2.19 7.79 17.73
CA ARG A 31 2.27 8.64 18.93
C ARG A 31 3.11 9.90 18.70
N LEU A 32 4.28 9.76 18.08
CA LEU A 32 5.15 10.90 17.75
C LEU A 32 4.46 11.91 16.81
N ASN A 33 3.60 11.43 15.91
CA ASN A 33 2.82 12.25 14.99
C ASN A 33 1.47 12.72 15.57
N LYS A 34 1.16 12.37 16.82
CA LYS A 34 -0.11 12.70 17.50
C LYS A 34 -1.34 12.25 16.70
N VAL A 35 -1.27 11.08 16.09
CA VAL A 35 -2.36 10.48 15.32
C VAL A 35 -2.77 9.13 15.91
N THR A 36 -4.04 8.77 15.75
CA THR A 36 -4.57 7.47 16.16
C THR A 36 -4.56 6.53 14.96
N VAL A 37 -3.98 5.34 15.13
CA VAL A 37 -3.91 4.27 14.13
C VAL A 37 -4.13 2.94 14.85
N ASN A 38 -5.05 2.12 14.36
CA ASN A 38 -5.19 0.74 14.80
C ASN A 38 -4.06 -0.07 14.17
N VAL A 39 -3.38 -0.90 14.94
CA VAL A 39 -2.26 -1.72 14.44
C VAL A 39 -2.64 -3.20 14.56
N THR A 40 -2.39 -3.97 13.51
CA THR A 40 -2.66 -5.41 13.49
C THR A 40 -1.54 -6.19 12.80
N ASP A 41 -1.16 -7.30 13.41
CA ASP A 41 -0.20 -8.28 12.91
C ASP A 41 -0.86 -9.45 12.17
N THR A 42 -2.17 -9.36 11.92
CA THR A 42 -2.90 -10.38 11.17
C THR A 42 -2.35 -10.49 9.76
N ASP A 43 -2.05 -11.70 9.31
CA ASP A 43 -1.69 -11.95 7.92
C ASP A 43 -2.93 -11.86 7.01
N LEU A 44 -3.26 -10.64 6.58
CA LEU A 44 -4.42 -10.36 5.75
C LEU A 44 -4.26 -10.90 4.33
N ILE A 45 -3.02 -10.93 3.82
CA ILE A 45 -2.71 -11.32 2.45
C ILE A 45 -2.89 -12.83 2.30
N SER A 46 -2.21 -13.65 3.12
CA SER A 46 -2.27 -15.11 2.98
C SER A 46 -3.63 -15.68 3.37
N SER A 47 -4.31 -15.08 4.35
CA SER A 47 -5.65 -15.51 4.77
C SER A 47 -6.75 -15.06 3.80
N MET A 48 -6.42 -14.29 2.76
CA MET A 48 -7.37 -13.64 1.85
C MET A 48 -8.46 -12.85 2.58
N LYS A 49 -8.17 -12.42 3.81
CA LYS A 49 -9.05 -11.56 4.59
C LYS A 49 -8.92 -10.15 4.05
N ILE A 50 -9.83 -9.82 3.15
CA ILE A 50 -10.22 -8.44 2.91
C ILE A 50 -11.02 -8.10 4.16
N GLY A 51 -10.42 -7.40 5.13
CA GLY A 51 -11.05 -7.07 6.43
C GLY A 51 -12.53 -6.81 6.21
N THR A 52 -13.37 -7.54 6.97
CA THR A 52 -14.84 -7.68 6.80
C THR A 52 -15.34 -6.61 5.85
N ALA A 53 -15.72 -7.00 4.63
CA ALA A 53 -15.82 -6.19 3.41
C ALA A 53 -16.57 -4.84 3.50
N GLU A 54 -16.99 -4.41 4.67
CA GLU A 54 -17.63 -3.16 5.06
C GLU A 54 -16.68 -2.15 5.75
N GLU A 55 -15.55 -2.56 6.34
CA GLU A 55 -14.78 -1.67 7.24
C GLU A 55 -13.85 -0.67 6.54
N TRP A 56 -13.21 -1.04 5.43
CA TRP A 56 -12.25 -0.15 4.75
C TRP A 56 -12.83 0.37 3.45
N ASN A 57 -12.60 1.64 3.13
CA ASN A 57 -12.96 2.21 1.83
C ASN A 57 -11.74 2.35 0.91
N VAL A 58 -10.54 2.49 1.51
CA VAL A 58 -9.29 2.74 0.82
C VAL A 58 -8.22 1.78 1.34
N VAL A 59 -7.46 1.19 0.42
CA VAL A 59 -6.26 0.38 0.67
C VAL A 59 -5.06 1.16 0.15
N LEU A 60 -4.06 1.36 1.01
CA LEU A 60 -2.79 1.98 0.66
C LEU A 60 -1.67 0.96 0.81
N VAL A 61 -1.00 0.63 -0.29
CA VAL A 61 0.17 -0.25 -0.29
C VAL A 61 1.41 0.61 -0.47
N GLY A 62 2.41 0.42 0.38
CA GLY A 62 3.71 1.06 0.23
C GLY A 62 4.80 0.02 0.23
N ASP A 63 5.64 0.02 -0.81
CA ASP A 63 6.93 -0.67 -0.80
C ASP A 63 6.88 -2.21 -0.61
N MET A 64 5.81 -2.85 -1.09
CA MET A 64 5.59 -4.30 -0.94
C MET A 64 5.94 -5.13 -2.18
N PHE A 65 6.42 -4.50 -3.26
CA PHE A 65 6.62 -5.14 -4.56
C PHE A 65 8.08 -5.53 -4.84
N HIS A 66 8.85 -5.90 -3.80
CA HIS A 66 10.28 -6.26 -3.96
C HIS A 66 10.54 -7.76 -4.06
N GLU A 67 9.68 -8.60 -3.47
CA GLU A 67 9.85 -10.05 -3.40
C GLU A 67 8.75 -10.79 -4.19
N ASN A 68 9.16 -11.69 -5.07
CA ASN A 68 8.29 -12.28 -6.11
C ASN A 68 7.07 -13.05 -5.55
N PRO A 69 7.20 -13.97 -4.56
CA PRO A 69 6.05 -14.75 -4.09
C PRO A 69 5.01 -13.90 -3.34
N LEU A 70 5.48 -12.93 -2.55
CA LEU A 70 4.60 -12.04 -1.79
C LEU A 70 3.88 -11.06 -2.71
N ALA A 71 4.56 -10.55 -3.74
CA ALA A 71 3.99 -9.65 -4.73
C ALA A 71 2.81 -10.30 -5.49
N ASP A 72 2.93 -11.57 -5.88
CA ASP A 72 1.86 -12.29 -6.58
C ASP A 72 0.63 -12.49 -5.70
N MET A 73 0.82 -12.94 -4.46
CA MET A 73 -0.28 -13.10 -3.49
C MET A 73 -0.95 -11.76 -3.18
N LEU A 74 -0.15 -10.69 -3.03
CA LEU A 74 -0.66 -9.35 -2.83
C LEU A 74 -1.50 -8.88 -4.02
N LEU A 75 -1.08 -9.15 -5.25
CA LEU A 75 -1.87 -8.81 -6.45
C LEU A 75 -3.24 -9.50 -6.46
N GLU A 76 -3.31 -10.77 -6.10
CA GLU A 76 -4.57 -11.50 -5.99
C GLU A 76 -5.48 -10.91 -4.91
N TRP A 77 -4.90 -10.61 -3.74
CA TRP A 77 -5.62 -9.96 -2.66
C TRP A 77 -6.15 -8.57 -3.06
N LEU A 78 -5.34 -7.76 -3.76
CA LEU A 78 -5.75 -6.44 -4.25
C LEU A 78 -6.84 -6.53 -5.33
N ARG A 79 -6.81 -7.55 -6.21
CA ARG A 79 -7.89 -7.80 -7.16
C ARG A 79 -9.19 -8.10 -6.43
N ALA A 80 -9.15 -8.98 -5.43
CA ALA A 80 -10.33 -9.32 -4.65
C ALA A 80 -10.86 -8.11 -3.86
N ALA A 81 -9.98 -7.30 -3.26
CA ALA A 81 -10.37 -6.03 -2.63
C ALA A 81 -10.98 -5.05 -3.65
N LYS A 82 -10.45 -4.98 -4.87
CA LYS A 82 -11.00 -4.12 -5.92
C LYS A 82 -12.42 -4.56 -6.32
N LEU A 83 -12.65 -5.87 -6.47
CA LEU A 83 -13.97 -6.44 -6.75
C LEU A 83 -14.97 -6.17 -5.61
N ALA A 84 -14.49 -6.11 -4.37
CA ALA A 84 -15.27 -5.66 -3.20
C ALA A 84 -15.49 -4.14 -3.13
N GLY A 85 -15.19 -3.39 -4.21
CA GLY A 85 -15.45 -1.95 -4.32
C GLY A 85 -14.44 -1.04 -3.62
N LYS A 86 -13.26 -1.55 -3.23
CA LYS A 86 -12.25 -0.74 -2.54
C LYS A 86 -11.48 0.17 -3.50
N PHE A 87 -11.12 1.37 -3.04
CA PHE A 87 -10.13 2.20 -3.72
C PHE A 87 -8.73 1.76 -3.31
N ILE A 88 -7.85 1.52 -4.28
CA ILE A 88 -6.50 0.99 -4.01
C ILE A 88 -5.48 1.92 -4.63
N TYR A 89 -4.49 2.31 -3.81
CA TYR A 89 -3.34 3.08 -4.24
C TYR A 89 -2.04 2.39 -3.83
N ILE A 90 -1.07 2.42 -4.72
CA ILE A 90 0.24 1.78 -4.54
C ILE A 90 1.31 2.86 -4.70
N GLY A 91 2.13 3.02 -3.66
CA GLY A 91 3.34 3.83 -3.72
C GLY A 91 4.51 3.00 -4.24
N ASP A 92 5.14 3.51 -5.29
CA ASP A 92 6.38 3.03 -5.90
C ASP A 92 6.49 1.50 -6.01
N PRO A 93 5.70 0.87 -6.87
CA PRO A 93 5.72 -0.58 -7.03
C PRO A 93 7.02 -1.13 -7.66
N GLY A 94 7.99 -0.27 -7.96
CA GLY A 94 9.18 -0.66 -8.72
C GLY A 94 8.84 -1.29 -10.07
N ARG A 95 9.74 -2.15 -10.57
CA ARG A 95 9.56 -2.82 -11.87
C ARG A 95 8.76 -4.10 -11.79
N TYR A 96 8.65 -4.72 -10.61
CA TYR A 96 8.07 -6.05 -10.43
C TYR A 96 6.58 -6.10 -10.75
N LEU A 97 5.85 -5.04 -10.41
CA LEU A 97 4.42 -4.96 -10.71
C LEU A 97 4.10 -5.10 -12.21
N PHE A 98 5.04 -4.78 -13.09
CA PHE A 98 4.80 -4.72 -14.54
C PHE A 98 5.39 -5.90 -15.33
N VAL A 99 5.82 -6.97 -14.64
CA VAL A 99 6.49 -8.12 -15.28
C VAL A 99 5.52 -8.95 -16.11
N SER A 100 4.24 -9.01 -15.73
CA SER A 100 3.22 -9.77 -16.46
C SER A 100 2.42 -8.87 -17.43
N ALA A 101 1.98 -9.41 -18.57
CA ALA A 101 1.21 -8.65 -19.56
C ALA A 101 -0.14 -8.13 -19.03
N LYS A 102 -0.77 -8.89 -18.11
CA LYS A 102 -2.03 -8.50 -17.44
C LYS A 102 -1.84 -7.35 -16.44
N ASP A 103 -0.62 -7.20 -15.91
CA ASP A 103 -0.29 -6.23 -14.87
C ASP A 103 0.43 -4.98 -15.42
N ARG A 104 0.54 -4.83 -16.76
CA ARG A 104 1.12 -3.63 -17.38
C ARG A 104 0.28 -2.36 -17.10
N PRO A 105 0.93 -1.18 -17.03
CA PRO A 105 0.23 0.11 -16.98
C PRO A 105 -0.80 0.23 -18.12
N GLY A 106 -2.00 0.71 -17.80
CA GLY A 106 -3.11 0.89 -18.75
C GLY A 106 -4.14 -0.24 -18.75
N ASN A 107 -3.79 -1.45 -18.28
CA ASN A 107 -4.75 -2.54 -18.10
C ASN A 107 -5.36 -2.47 -16.70
N PHE A 108 -4.57 -2.78 -15.67
CA PHE A 108 -5.04 -2.88 -14.29
C PHE A 108 -4.58 -1.71 -13.41
N PHE A 109 -3.55 -0.98 -13.83
CA PHE A 109 -2.98 0.15 -13.10
C PHE A 109 -3.02 1.40 -13.95
N ALA A 110 -3.40 2.54 -13.36
CA ALA A 110 -3.11 3.84 -13.94
C ALA A 110 -2.19 4.63 -13.02
N HIS A 111 -1.21 5.30 -13.64
CA HIS A 111 -0.38 6.27 -12.97
C HIS A 111 -1.26 7.43 -12.52
N VAL A 112 -1.14 7.82 -11.24
CA VAL A 112 -1.91 8.92 -10.66
C VAL A 112 -1.08 10.19 -10.64
N THR A 113 0.15 10.09 -10.13
CA THR A 113 1.03 11.25 -9.96
C THR A 113 2.45 10.82 -9.61
N LYS A 114 3.38 11.77 -9.69
CA LYS A 114 4.81 11.63 -9.36
C LYS A 114 5.20 12.72 -8.37
N TYR A 115 5.97 12.36 -7.35
CA TYR A 115 6.51 13.29 -6.36
C TYR A 115 8.03 13.30 -6.39
N LYS A 116 8.62 14.48 -6.26
CA LYS A 116 10.08 14.60 -6.07
C LYS A 116 10.45 14.24 -4.65
N LEU A 117 11.45 13.38 -4.51
CA LEU A 117 12.07 13.06 -3.24
C LEU A 117 13.13 14.11 -2.88
N GLY A 118 13.39 14.28 -1.59
CA GLY A 118 14.43 15.19 -1.11
C GLY A 118 15.83 14.71 -1.47
N MET A 119 16.79 15.63 -1.54
CA MET A 119 18.20 15.33 -1.87
C MET A 119 18.83 14.22 -1.00
N LYS A 120 18.37 14.09 0.25
CA LYS A 120 18.82 13.01 1.15
C LYS A 120 18.48 11.61 0.60
N MET A 121 17.27 11.41 0.06
CA MET A 121 16.88 10.14 -0.56
C MET A 121 17.68 9.85 -1.82
N PHE A 122 17.99 10.87 -2.61
CA PHE A 122 18.87 10.73 -3.77
C PHE A 122 20.28 10.29 -3.37
N GLN A 123 20.84 10.86 -2.30
CA GLN A 123 22.18 10.49 -1.83
C GLN A 123 22.24 9.07 -1.26
N GLU A 124 21.19 8.64 -0.55
CA GLU A 124 21.16 7.33 0.10
C GLU A 124 20.78 6.19 -0.87
N HIS A 125 19.89 6.44 -1.83
CA HIS A 125 19.28 5.39 -2.65
C HIS A 125 19.32 5.66 -4.17
N GLY A 126 19.80 6.83 -4.62
CA GLY A 126 19.91 7.18 -6.04
C GLY A 126 18.60 7.59 -6.74
N PHE A 127 17.48 7.64 -6.01
CA PHE A 127 16.16 8.00 -6.55
C PHE A 127 15.82 9.48 -6.31
N VAL A 128 15.33 10.15 -7.34
CA VAL A 128 14.88 11.56 -7.28
C VAL A 128 13.37 11.71 -7.25
N ASP A 129 12.64 10.68 -7.64
CA ASP A 129 11.19 10.69 -7.77
C ASP A 129 10.58 9.42 -7.17
N THR A 130 9.30 9.49 -6.81
CA THR A 130 8.47 8.34 -6.46
C THR A 130 7.09 8.47 -7.11
N ASP A 131 6.52 7.36 -7.53
CA ASP A 131 5.26 7.32 -8.28
C ASP A 131 4.12 6.75 -7.45
N VAL A 132 2.90 7.27 -7.67
CA VAL A 132 1.67 6.71 -7.09
C VAL A 132 0.80 6.15 -8.21
N TRP A 133 0.34 4.93 -8.00
CA TRP A 133 -0.49 4.18 -8.93
C TRP A 133 -1.84 3.87 -8.31
N LYS A 134 -2.88 3.79 -9.12
CA LYS A 134 -4.23 3.38 -8.71
C LYS A 134 -4.64 2.12 -9.45
N VAL A 135 -5.34 1.23 -8.74
CA VAL A 135 -5.88 0.00 -9.33
C VAL A 135 -7.28 0.23 -9.89
N PHE A 136 -7.48 -0.17 -11.14
CA PHE A 136 -8.74 -0.10 -11.88
C PHE A 136 -9.38 -1.46 -12.03
N HIS A 137 -10.69 -1.47 -12.29
CA HIS A 137 -11.39 -2.68 -12.69
C HIS A 137 -11.17 -2.84 -14.19
N LEU A 138 -10.69 -4.00 -14.63
CA LEU A 138 -10.82 -4.42 -16.01
C LEU A 138 -12.25 -4.92 -16.17
N SER A 139 -13.03 -4.20 -16.98
CA SER A 139 -14.29 -4.70 -17.55
C SER A 139 -14.06 -5.96 -18.38
#